data_AF-A0A139X2X5-F1
#
_entry.id   AF-A0A139X2X5-F1
#
_cell.length_a   1.000
_cell.length_b   1.000
_cell.length_c   1.000
_cell.angle_alpha   90.00
_cell.angle_beta   90.00
_cell.angle_gamma   90.00
#
_symmetry.space_group_name_H-M   'P 1'
#
loop_
_entity.id
_entity.type
_entity.pdbx_description
1 polymer ?
#
loop_
_entity_poly.entity_id
_entity_poly.type
_entity_poly.pdbx_seq_one_letter_code
_entity_poly.pdbx_strand_id
1 'polypeptide(L)'
;MSKVFVLDTEKKPLLPIHPATARQLLRNGKAAVFKKFPFTIILKVTFTEKSVQPLRLKIDPGAKTTGLAIVNDTTGEVVFAAELQH
;
A
#
# COMPACT_ATOMS: atom_id res chain seq x y z
N MET A 1 0.42 -11.70 -4.63
CA MET A 1 -0.43 -10.62 -5.17
C MET A 1 -0.12 -9.36 -4.38
N SER A 2 0.16 -8.22 -5.02
CA SER A 2 0.52 -6.98 -4.29
C SER A 2 -0.70 -6.39 -3.57
N LYS A 3 -0.51 -5.90 -2.34
CA LYS A 3 -1.53 -5.18 -1.57
C LYS A 3 -1.80 -3.80 -2.18
N VAL A 4 -2.95 -3.23 -1.86
CA VAL A 4 -3.31 -1.86 -2.24
C VAL A 4 -3.03 -0.92 -1.09
N PHE A 5 -2.28 0.14 -1.35
CA PHE A 5 -2.04 1.20 -0.36
C PHE A 5 -3.31 2.01 -0.14
N VAL A 6 -3.53 2.43 1.11
CA VAL A 6 -4.73 3.15 1.52
C VAL A 6 -4.33 4.39 2.27
N LEU A 7 -4.95 5.51 1.92
CA LEU A 7 -4.90 6.76 2.67
C LEU A 7 -6.26 7.00 3.30
N ASP A 8 -6.27 7.59 4.49
CA ASP A 8 -7.50 8.13 5.09
C ASP A 8 -7.91 9.47 4.44
N THR A 9 -8.97 10.08 4.96
CA THR A 9 -9.50 11.37 4.50
C THR A 9 -8.52 12.54 4.67
N GLU A 10 -7.55 12.42 5.59
CA GLU A 10 -6.49 13.41 5.86
C GLU A 10 -5.18 13.10 5.13
N LYS A 11 -5.18 12.09 4.24
CA LYS A 11 -4.01 11.59 3.50
C LYS A 11 -2.96 10.90 4.40
N LYS A 12 -3.33 10.46 5.60
CA LYS A 12 -2.47 9.65 6.46
C LYS A 12 -2.47 8.20 5.96
N PRO A 13 -1.31 7.54 5.87
CA PRO A 13 -1.24 6.14 5.48
C PRO A 13 -1.96 5.22 6.47
N LEU A 14 -2.73 4.26 5.93
CA LEU A 14 -3.32 3.15 6.66
C LEU A 14 -2.66 1.82 6.25
N LEU A 15 -3.01 0.74 6.95
CA LEU A 15 -2.56 -0.59 6.58
C LEU A 15 -3.00 -0.96 5.15
N PRO A 16 -2.09 -1.47 4.30
CA PRO A 16 -2.42 -1.93 2.97
C PRO A 16 -3.43 -3.08 3.01
N ILE A 17 -4.40 -3.05 2.10
CA ILE A 17 -5.51 -4.01 2.05
C ILE A 17 -5.39 -4.97 0.87
N HIS A 18 -6.12 -6.08 0.95
CA HIS A 18 -6.23 -7.00 -0.17
C HIS A 18 -6.94 -6.31 -1.36
N PRO A 19 -6.53 -6.55 -2.61
CA PRO A 19 -7.16 -5.92 -3.79
C PRO A 19 -8.67 -6.17 -3.90
N ALA A 20 -9.18 -7.28 -3.36
CA ALA A 20 -10.62 -7.54 -3.30
C ALA A 20 -11.37 -6.49 -2.45
N THR A 21 -10.83 -6.15 -1.28
CA THR A 21 -11.39 -5.12 -0.39
C THR A 21 -11.30 -3.74 -1.05
N ALA A 22 -10.18 -3.42 -1.69
CA ALA A 22 -10.03 -2.17 -2.44
C ALA A 22 -11.08 -2.02 -3.54
N ARG A 23 -11.32 -3.08 -4.33
CA ARG A 23 -12.37 -3.12 -5.35
C ARG A 23 -13.76 -2.91 -4.76
N GLN A 24 -14.08 -3.53 -3.63
CA GLN A 24 -15.35 -3.32 -2.94
C GLN A 24 -15.53 -1.86 -2.50
N LEU A 25 -14.51 -1.25 -1.89
CA LEU A 25 -14.56 0.16 -1.47
C LEU A 25 -14.76 1.11 -2.65
N LEU A 26 -14.06 0.88 -3.77
CA LEU A 26 -14.21 1.65 -5.00
C LEU A 26 -15.61 1.48 -5.61
N ARG A 27 -16.10 0.24 -5.75
CA ARG A 27 -17.44 -0.05 -6.30
C ARG A 27 -18.55 0.58 -5.46
N ASN A 28 -18.39 0.59 -4.13
CA ASN A 28 -19.36 1.15 -3.21
C ASN A 28 -19.23 2.68 -3.04
N GLY A 29 -18.35 3.34 -3.80
CA GLY A 29 -18.14 4.78 -3.72
C GLY A 29 -17.50 5.28 -2.42
N LYS A 30 -17.02 4.38 -1.54
CA LYS A 30 -16.41 4.70 -0.24
C LYS A 30 -14.94 5.12 -0.33
N ALA A 31 -14.32 4.93 -1.49
CA ALA A 31 -12.96 5.34 -1.78
C ALA A 31 -12.84 5.93 -3.19
N ALA A 32 -11.73 6.60 -3.47
CA ALA A 32 -11.33 7.02 -4.81
C ALA A 32 -9.89 6.57 -5.10
N VAL A 33 -9.53 6.47 -6.39
CA VAL A 33 -8.14 6.25 -6.78
C VAL A 33 -7.34 7.53 -6.50
N PHE A 34 -6.29 7.41 -5.69
CA PHE A 34 -5.37 8.50 -5.39
C PHE A 34 -4.15 8.48 -6.32
N LYS A 35 -3.57 7.29 -6.54
CA LYS A 35 -2.38 7.09 -7.39
C LYS A 35 -2.48 5.77 -8.13
N LYS A 36 -2.04 5.74 -9.40
CA LYS A 36 -2.04 4.52 -10.23
C LYS A 36 -0.85 3.60 -9.93
N PHE A 37 0.33 4.17 -9.65
CA PHE A 37 1.52 3.40 -9.30
C PHE A 37 2.38 4.11 -8.22
N PRO A 38 2.74 3.41 -7.13
CA PRO A 38 2.05 2.19 -6.67
C PRO A 38 0.55 2.45 -6.53
N PHE A 39 -0.29 1.42 -6.74
CA PHE A 39 -1.74 1.61 -6.72
C PHE A 39 -2.19 1.99 -5.30
N THR A 40 -2.80 3.16 -5.18
CA THR A 40 -3.20 3.75 -3.91
C THR A 40 -4.62 4.29 -4.00
N ILE A 41 -5.45 3.94 -3.02
CA ILE A 41 -6.79 4.51 -2.86
C ILE A 41 -6.83 5.46 -1.66
N ILE A 42 -7.73 6.43 -1.69
CA ILE A 42 -8.04 7.31 -0.56
C ILE A 42 -9.48 7.08 -0.12
N LEU A 43 -9.71 6.93 1.19
CA LEU A 43 -11.04 6.77 1.76
C LEU A 43 -11.80 8.10 1.72
N LYS A 44 -13.12 8.03 1.48
CA LYS A 44 -14.02 9.19 1.55
C LYS A 44 -14.82 9.27 2.86
N VAL A 45 -14.69 8.26 3.69
CA VAL A 45 -15.38 8.14 4.98
C VAL A 45 -14.33 8.06 6.08
N THR A 46 -14.60 8.72 7.20
CA THR A 46 -13.73 8.68 8.37
C THR A 46 -13.67 7.26 8.91
N PHE A 47 -12.46 6.79 9.18
CA PHE A 47 -12.21 5.47 9.72
C PHE A 47 -11.55 5.64 11.08
N THR A 48 -12.20 5.14 12.14
CA THR A 48 -11.64 5.20 13.49
C THR A 48 -10.48 4.22 13.60
N GLU A 49 -9.38 4.73 14.14
CA GLU A 49 -8.02 4.17 14.17
C GLU A 49 -7.91 2.62 14.15
N LYS A 50 -7.10 2.13 13.22
CA LYS A 50 -6.30 0.92 13.44
C LYS A 50 -4.86 1.37 13.54
N SER A 51 -4.19 0.99 14.63
CA SER A 51 -2.73 1.10 14.75
C SER A 51 -2.08 0.57 13.47
N VAL A 52 -1.35 1.46 12.79
CA VAL A 52 -0.57 1.07 11.62
C VAL A 52 0.62 0.30 12.16
N GLN A 53 0.64 -1.02 11.95
CA GLN A 53 1.84 -1.77 12.22
C GLN A 53 2.97 -1.27 11.32
N PRO A 54 4.17 -1.05 11.86
CA PRO A 54 5.29 -0.59 11.05
C PRO A 54 5.60 -1.64 9.97
N LEU A 55 5.82 -1.15 8.75
CA LEU A 55 6.30 -1.95 7.63
C LEU A 55 7.76 -1.60 7.39
N ARG A 56 8.58 -2.60 7.06
CA ARG A 56 10.00 -2.40 6.78
C ARG A 56 10.23 -2.29 5.28
N LEU A 57 10.95 -1.25 4.88
CA LEU A 57 11.49 -1.13 3.53
C LEU A 57 12.82 -1.87 3.45
N LYS A 58 12.95 -2.75 2.46
CA LYS A 58 14.20 -3.40 2.08
C LYS A 58 14.62 -2.84 0.72
N ILE A 59 15.90 -2.53 0.60
CA ILE A 59 16.53 -1.97 -0.60
C ILE A 59 17.68 -2.90 -0.97
N ASP A 60 17.71 -3.34 -2.22
CA ASP A 60 18.74 -4.23 -2.76
C ASP A 60 19.38 -3.58 -4.01
N PRO A 61 20.47 -2.83 -3.84
CA PRO A 61 21.12 -2.12 -4.95
C PRO A 61 21.85 -3.05 -5.90
N GLY A 62 21.67 -2.86 -7.20
CA GLY A 62 22.39 -3.54 -8.27
C GLY A 62 22.98 -2.56 -9.29
N ALA A 63 23.70 -3.09 -10.28
CA ALA A 63 24.48 -2.27 -11.22
C ALA A 63 23.64 -1.39 -12.17
N LYS A 64 22.39 -1.79 -12.48
CA LYS A 64 21.46 -1.05 -13.36
C LYS A 64 20.05 -0.92 -12.76
N THR A 65 19.80 -1.64 -11.68
CA THR A 65 18.48 -1.78 -11.06
C THR A 65 18.64 -1.88 -9.56
N THR A 66 17.74 -1.25 -8.81
CA THR A 66 17.62 -1.38 -7.36
C THR A 66 16.29 -2.04 -7.04
N GLY A 67 16.33 -3.19 -6.37
CA GLY A 67 15.14 -3.86 -5.86
C GLY A 67 14.60 -3.14 -4.62
N LEU A 68 13.28 -2.97 -4.56
CA LEU A 68 12.56 -2.39 -3.43
C LEU A 68 11.49 -3.37 -2.96
N ALA A 69 11.44 -3.65 -1.67
CA ALA A 69 10.38 -4.46 -1.07
C ALA A 69 9.87 -3.86 0.24
N ILE A 70 8.55 -3.83 0.40
CA ILE A 70 7.90 -3.46 1.66
C ILE A 70 7.39 -4.75 2.30
N VAL A 71 7.84 -5.04 3.51
CA VAL A 71 7.53 -6.27 4.24
C VAL A 71 6.88 -5.97 5.58
N ASN A 72 5.95 -6.83 5.97
CA ASN A 72 5.44 -6.88 7.33
C ASN A 72 6.23 -7.95 8.08
N ASP A 73 7.11 -7.52 9.00
CA ASP A 73 8.00 -8.44 9.71
C ASP A 73 7.24 -9.39 10.67
N THR A 74 6.09 -8.97 11.20
CA THR A 74 5.25 -9.79 12.10
C THR A 74 4.63 -10.99 11.37
N THR A 75 4.24 -10.81 10.11
CA THR A 75 3.53 -11.84 9.31
C THR A 75 4.44 -12.51 8.29
N GLY A 76 5.62 -11.94 8.00
CA GLY A 76 6.48 -12.35 6.89
C GLY A 76 5.95 -11.99 5.50
N GLU A 77 4.82 -11.27 5.41
CA GLU A 77 4.18 -10.95 4.14
C GLU A 77 4.92 -9.84 3.39
N VAL A 78 5.17 -10.05 2.09
CA VAL A 78 5.62 -9.00 1.17
C VAL A 78 4.40 -8.22 0.67
N VAL A 79 4.29 -6.97 1.11
CA VAL A 79 3.17 -6.07 0.80
C VAL A 79 3.28 -5.53 -0.63
N PHE A 80 4.49 -5.14 -1.02
CA PHE A 80 4.78 -4.53 -2.31
C PHE A 80 6.24 -4.80 -2.69
N ALA A 81 6.50 -4.96 -3.98
CA ALA A 81 7.83 -5.05 -4.54
C ALA A 81 7.89 -4.29 -5.87
N ALA A 82 9.02 -3.66 -6.16
CA ALA A 82 9.29 -2.95 -7.40
C ALA A 82 10.79 -2.91 -7.69
N GLU A 83 11.13 -2.57 -8.93
CA GLU A 83 12.50 -2.27 -9.34
C GLU A 83 12.60 -0.81 -9.77
N LEU A 84 13.70 -0.16 -9.37
CA LEU A 84 14.09 1.17 -9.83
C LEU A 84 15.27 1.03 -10.79
N GLN A 85 15.05 1.34 -12.06
CA GLN A 85 16.11 1.36 -13.07
C GLN A 85 16.86 2.71 -13.02
N HIS A 86 18.19 2.65 -13.06
CA HIS A 86 19.07 3.81 -13.04
C HIS A 86 20.40 3.53 -13.76
#